data_AF-A0AAI9Y6Y0-F1
#
_entry.id   AF-A0AAI9Y6Y0-F1
#
_cell.length_a   1.000
_cell.length_b   1.000
_cell.length_c   1.000
_cell.angle_alpha   90.00
_cell.angle_beta   90.00
_cell.angle_gamma   90.00
#
_symmetry.space_group_name_H-M   'P 1'
#
loop_
_entity.id
_entity.type
_entity.pdbx_description
1 polymer ?
#
loop_
_entity_poly.entity_id
_entity_poly.type
_entity_poly.pdbx_seq_one_letter_code
_entity_poly.pdbx_strand_id
1 'polypeptide(L)'
;RSALEAIPYPGSFHASDAVLNFFGTLPANNSRHMMGTLIAFVNNLDPNKHNMSDVPAWPQYESTSQSIILWSEAGAEIVADD
;
A
#
# COMPACT_ATOMS: atom_id res chain seq x y z
N ARG A 1 -12.03 -18.05 34.22
CA ARG A 1 -12.36 -16.73 33.62
C ARG A 1 -11.85 -16.77 32.19
N SER A 2 -12.73 -17.09 31.24
CA SER A 2 -12.38 -17.12 29.82
C SER A 2 -12.20 -15.69 29.33
N ALA A 3 -10.96 -15.29 29.09
CA ALA A 3 -10.74 -14.20 28.15
C ALA A 3 -11.00 -14.80 26.76
N LEU A 4 -12.19 -14.54 26.20
CA LEU A 4 -12.29 -14.44 24.75
C LEU A 4 -11.41 -13.24 24.40
N GLU A 5 -10.16 -13.51 24.06
CA GLU A 5 -9.30 -12.54 23.40
C GLU A 5 -9.98 -12.25 22.06
N ALA A 6 -10.56 -11.06 21.94
CA ALA A 6 -11.27 -10.66 20.73
C ALA A 6 -10.29 -10.75 19.55
N ILE A 7 -10.57 -11.64 18.62
CA ILE A 7 -9.86 -11.72 17.34
C ILE A 7 -9.99 -10.33 16.68
N PRO A 8 -8.90 -9.62 16.32
CA PRO A 8 -9.00 -8.31 15.69
C PRO A 8 -9.54 -8.51 14.25
N TYR A 9 -10.85 -8.31 14.09
CA TYR A 9 -11.60 -8.91 12.98
C TYR A 9 -11.55 -8.24 11.60
N PRO A 10 -11.14 -6.98 11.38
CA PRO A 10 -11.32 -6.44 10.03
C PRO A 10 -10.14 -6.71 9.08
N GLY A 11 -8.94 -7.02 9.58
CA GLY A 11 -7.74 -7.08 8.72
C GLY A 11 -7.54 -5.77 7.93
N SER A 12 -7.11 -5.85 6.67
CA SER A 12 -7.21 -4.73 5.71
C SER A 12 -8.65 -4.62 5.21
N PHE A 13 -9.46 -3.85 5.92
CA PHE A 13 -10.89 -3.70 5.61
C PHE A 13 -11.16 -2.61 4.57
N HIS A 14 -12.38 -2.58 4.05
CA HIS A 14 -12.81 -1.57 3.10
C HIS A 14 -12.63 -0.14 3.65
N ALA A 15 -11.99 0.73 2.87
CA ALA A 15 -11.64 2.12 3.22
C ALA A 15 -10.59 2.28 4.34
N SER A 16 -9.94 1.19 4.78
CA SER A 16 -8.85 1.25 5.76
C SER A 16 -7.66 2.06 5.24
N ASP A 17 -7.36 2.00 3.93
CA ASP A 17 -6.36 2.80 3.25
C ASP A 17 -6.65 4.30 3.33
N ALA A 18 -7.89 4.72 3.07
CA ALA A 18 -8.28 6.11 3.16
C ALA A 18 -8.17 6.65 4.58
N VAL A 19 -8.68 5.90 5.56
CA VAL A 19 -8.74 6.33 6.96
C VAL A 19 -7.37 6.27 7.64
N LEU A 20 -6.57 5.25 7.35
CA LEU A 20 -5.31 5.00 8.07
C LEU A 20 -4.09 5.52 7.31
N ASN A 21 -4.05 5.41 5.98
CA ASN A 21 -2.86 5.70 5.18
C ASN A 21 -2.93 7.05 4.48
N PHE A 22 -4.03 7.40 3.81
CA PHE A 22 -4.14 8.65 3.04
C PHE A 22 -4.49 9.88 3.88
N PHE A 23 -5.40 9.73 4.84
CA PHE A 23 -5.93 10.84 5.65
C PHE A 23 -5.81 10.59 7.16
N GLY A 24 -5.06 9.55 7.56
CA GLY A 24 -4.80 9.21 8.95
C GLY A 24 -3.94 10.23 9.68
N THR A 25 -3.96 10.19 11.01
CA THR A 25 -3.37 11.21 11.89
C THR A 25 -1.92 10.96 12.30
N LEU A 26 -1.34 9.79 12.01
CA LEU A 26 0.03 9.44 12.39
C LEU A 26 0.90 9.17 11.15
N PRO A 27 2.17 9.63 11.13
CA PRO A 27 3.08 9.29 10.06
C PRO A 27 3.38 7.78 10.08
N ALA A 28 2.80 7.05 9.12
CA ALA A 28 3.15 5.67 8.83
C ALA A 28 4.04 5.61 7.58
N ASN A 29 4.93 4.62 7.51
CA ASN A 29 5.72 4.38 6.30
C ASN A 29 4.80 4.15 5.09
N ASN A 30 3.69 3.42 5.29
CA ASN A 30 2.68 3.23 4.25
C ASN A 30 1.99 4.51 3.81
N SER A 31 1.71 5.46 4.71
CA SER A 31 1.22 6.79 4.30
C SER A 31 2.18 7.47 3.35
N ARG A 32 3.49 7.49 3.70
CA ARG A 32 4.52 8.06 2.84
C ARG A 32 4.61 7.35 1.49
N HIS A 33 4.61 6.01 1.49
CA HIS A 33 4.72 5.21 0.28
C HIS A 33 3.51 5.41 -0.64
N MET A 34 2.30 5.20 -0.14
CA MET A 34 1.07 5.27 -0.92
C MET A 34 0.81 6.70 -1.43
N MET A 35 0.97 7.73 -0.58
CA MET A 35 0.78 9.12 -1.01
C MET A 35 1.89 9.57 -1.97
N GLY A 36 3.14 9.20 -1.71
CA GLY A 36 4.27 9.53 -2.58
C GLY A 36 4.09 8.97 -3.98
N THR A 37 3.68 7.71 -4.09
CA THR A 37 3.37 7.04 -5.36
C THR A 37 2.18 7.70 -6.08
N LEU A 38 1.10 8.02 -5.35
CA LEU A 38 -0.05 8.72 -5.93
C LEU A 38 0.30 10.12 -6.45
N ILE A 39 1.08 10.89 -5.68
CA ILE A 39 1.56 12.22 -6.07
C ILE A 39 2.47 12.11 -7.31
N ALA A 40 3.37 11.12 -7.36
CA ALA A 40 4.23 10.90 -8.51
C ALA A 40 3.41 10.61 -9.78
N PHE A 41 2.40 9.76 -9.68
CA PHE A 41 1.50 9.46 -10.80
C PHE A 41 0.76 10.70 -11.29
N VAL A 42 0.15 11.50 -10.40
CA VAL A 42 -0.58 12.72 -10.80
C VAL A 42 0.33 13.73 -11.51
N ASN A 43 1.60 13.84 -11.11
CA ASN A 43 2.53 14.79 -11.71
C ASN A 43 3.19 14.29 -13.00
N ASN A 44 3.32 12.98 -13.18
CA ASN A 44 4.21 12.41 -14.20
C ASN A 44 3.58 11.33 -15.09
N LEU A 45 2.35 10.91 -14.79
CA LEU A 45 1.71 9.72 -15.34
C LEU A 45 2.53 8.43 -15.13
N ASP A 46 3.38 8.42 -14.10
CA ASP A 46 4.27 7.31 -13.75
C ASP A 46 4.41 7.25 -12.22
N PRO A 47 3.92 6.18 -11.57
CA PRO A 47 3.99 6.05 -10.12
C PRO A 47 5.44 5.94 -9.61
N ASN A 48 6.41 5.55 -10.44
CA ASN A 48 7.79 5.27 -10.02
C ASN A 48 8.66 6.52 -9.83
N LYS A 49 8.16 7.71 -10.19
CA LYS A 49 8.92 8.98 -10.09
C LYS A 49 8.88 9.63 -8.70
N HIS A 50 8.74 8.83 -7.64
CA HIS A 50 8.65 9.29 -6.26
C HIS A 50 10.00 9.38 -5.52
N ASN A 51 11.11 8.89 -6.11
CA ASN A 51 12.46 8.91 -5.51
C ASN A 51 12.56 8.23 -4.11
N MET A 52 11.76 7.20 -3.86
CA MET A 52 11.79 6.43 -2.61
C MET A 52 12.52 5.12 -2.92
N SER A 53 13.64 4.86 -2.24
CA SER A 53 14.48 3.68 -2.48
C SER A 53 13.92 2.39 -1.89
N ASP A 54 12.96 2.52 -0.98
CA ASP A 54 12.31 1.47 -0.20
C ASP A 54 10.92 1.09 -0.75
N VAL A 55 10.52 1.67 -1.89
CA VAL A 55 9.36 1.25 -2.68
C VAL A 55 9.88 0.59 -3.95
N PRO A 56 9.53 -0.69 -4.22
CA PRO A 56 9.96 -1.36 -5.44
C PRO A 56 9.33 -0.68 -6.66
N ALA A 57 9.97 -0.84 -7.82
CA ALA A 57 9.36 -0.39 -9.07
C ALA A 57 8.02 -1.11 -9.29
N TRP A 58 6.94 -0.36 -9.35
CA TRP A 58 5.61 -0.88 -9.65
C TRP A 58 5.49 -1.09 -11.16
N PRO A 59 5.48 -2.36 -11.63
CA PRO A 59 5.32 -2.63 -13.05
C PRO A 59 3.93 -2.19 -13.52
N GLN A 60 3.85 -1.75 -14.77
CA GLN A 60 2.57 -1.63 -15.44
C GLN A 60 1.92 -3.02 -15.50
N TYR A 61 0.65 -3.09 -15.11
CA TYR A 61 -0.09 -4.35 -15.13
C TYR A 61 -0.21 -4.87 -16.56
N GLU A 62 0.18 -6.13 -16.76
CA GLU A 62 0.05 -6.87 -18.01
C GLU A 62 -0.69 -8.17 -17.73
N SER A 63 -1.58 -8.61 -18.64
CA SER A 63 -2.39 -9.82 -18.42
C SER A 63 -1.57 -11.11 -18.31
N THR A 64 -0.32 -11.10 -18.76
CA THR A 64 0.61 -12.24 -18.71
C THR A 64 1.36 -12.35 -17.39
N SER A 65 1.76 -11.21 -16.81
CA SER A 65 2.51 -11.17 -15.55
C SER A 65 1.61 -10.99 -14.33
N GLN A 66 0.44 -10.37 -14.53
CA GLN A 66 -0.55 -10.04 -13.50
C GLN A 66 0.07 -9.44 -12.24
N SER A 67 1.11 -8.63 -12.39
CA SER A 67 1.88 -8.13 -11.26
C SER A 67 1.19 -6.93 -10.60
N ILE A 68 1.01 -7.00 -9.29
CA ILE A 68 0.43 -5.94 -8.47
C ILE A 68 1.40 -5.53 -7.36
N ILE A 69 1.18 -4.35 -6.79
CA ILE A 69 1.90 -3.89 -5.61
C ILE A 69 1.10 -4.22 -4.34
N LEU A 70 1.73 -4.90 -3.39
CA LEU A 70 1.21 -5.16 -2.06
C LEU A 70 1.77 -4.13 -1.09
N TRP A 71 0.90 -3.34 -0.48
CA TRP A 71 1.26 -2.40 0.59
C TRP A 71 1.11 -3.09 1.95
N SER A 72 2.18 -3.09 2.75
CA SER A 72 2.16 -3.69 4.09
C SER A 72 3.02 -2.90 5.06
N GLU A 73 2.75 -2.98 6.37
CA GLU A 73 3.56 -2.29 7.39
C GLU A 73 5.03 -2.76 7.42
N ALA A 74 5.33 -3.94 6.85
CA ALA A 74 6.68 -4.45 6.70
C ALA A 74 7.42 -3.87 5.47
N GLY A 75 6.69 -3.23 4.54
CA GLY A 75 7.21 -2.70 3.28
C GLY A 75 6.31 -3.07 2.09
N ALA A 76 6.59 -2.43 0.95
CA ALA A 76 5.92 -2.69 -0.30
C ALA A 76 6.60 -3.81 -1.10
N GLU A 77 5.82 -4.68 -1.72
CA GLU A 77 6.30 -5.83 -2.49
C GLU A 77 5.55 -5.95 -3.83
N ILE A 78 6.20 -6.53 -4.85
CA ILE A 78 5.53 -6.93 -6.09
C ILE A 78 5.13 -8.39 -6.00
N VAL A 79 3.83 -8.66 -6.12
CA VAL A 79 3.25 -10.00 -6.03
C VAL A 79 2.42 -10.30 -7.28
N ALA A 80 2.10 -11.58 -7.49
CA ALA A 80 1.12 -11.98 -8.51
C ALA A 80 -0.30 -11.68 -8.00
N ASP A 81 -1.21 -11.35 -8.92
CA ASP A 81 -2.66 -11.27 -8.68
C ASP A 81 -3.26 -12.69 -8.78
N ASP A 82 -3.01 -13.51 -7.75
CA ASP A 82 -3.43 -14.92 -7.64
C ASP A 82 -4.51 -15.19 -6.58
#